data_AF-A0A2V8UMR7-F1
#
_entry.id   AF-A0A2V8UMR7-F1
#
_cell.length_a   1.000
_cell.length_b   1.000
_cell.length_c   1.000
_cell.angle_alpha   90.00
_cell.angle_beta   90.00
_cell.angle_gamma   90.00
#
_symmetry.space_group_name_H-M   'P 1'
#
loop_
_entity.id
_entity.type
_entity.pdbx_description
1 polymer ?
#
loop_
_entity_poly.entity_id
_entity_poly.type
_entity_poly.pdbx_seq_one_letter_code
_entity_poly.pdbx_strand_id
1 'polypeptide(L)'
;MFPASQHYAADPLTRETADLTPPEKVRILGGESTMWVEFATRESIDMRIWPRNAAITERLWSPQNVTDLDSMYRRLAVASRELEGRGMRHAVSHHLMLERLAGDDPLGPLSALSDVVEPVKEYTRGGHATTQASLRSIVW
;
A
#
# COMPACT_ATOMS: atom_id res chain seq x y z
N MET A 1 -5.79 5.51 -1.60
CA MET A 1 -4.59 4.77 -2.08
C MET A 1 -5.05 3.47 -2.75
N PHE A 2 -4.45 3.03 -3.86
CA PHE A 2 -4.94 1.86 -4.59
C PHE A 2 -4.71 0.54 -3.83
N PRO A 3 -5.60 -0.45 -3.98
CA PRO A 3 -5.50 -1.74 -3.29
C PRO A 3 -4.28 -2.55 -3.74
N ALA A 4 -3.81 -3.47 -2.89
CA ALA A 4 -2.66 -4.33 -3.19
C ALA A 4 -2.88 -5.16 -4.47
N SER A 5 -4.11 -5.63 -4.72
CA SER A 5 -4.47 -6.39 -5.92
C SER A 5 -4.18 -5.65 -7.22
N GLN A 6 -4.39 -4.33 -7.26
CA GLN A 6 -4.11 -3.53 -8.45
C GLN A 6 -2.61 -3.49 -8.76
N HIS A 7 -1.77 -3.35 -7.74
CA HIS A 7 -0.33 -3.37 -7.90
C HIS A 7 0.19 -4.78 -8.20
N TYR A 8 -0.41 -5.81 -7.60
CA TYR A 8 -0.07 -7.20 -7.83
C TYR A 8 -0.38 -7.66 -9.26
N ALA A 9 -1.36 -7.05 -9.92
CA ALA A 9 -1.69 -7.31 -11.33
C ALA A 9 -0.78 -6.58 -12.33
N ALA A 10 0.12 -5.69 -11.87
CA ALA A 10 1.00 -4.92 -12.73
C ALA A 10 2.24 -5.74 -13.13
N ASP A 11 2.13 -6.49 -14.24
CA ASP A 11 3.21 -7.30 -14.77
C ASP A 11 3.94 -6.57 -15.92
N PRO A 12 5.27 -6.35 -15.81
CA PRO A 12 6.06 -5.65 -16.82
C PRO A 12 6.16 -6.37 -18.17
N LEU A 13 5.79 -7.66 -18.25
CA LEU A 13 5.82 -8.49 -19.46
C LEU A 13 4.42 -8.68 -20.10
N THR A 14 3.44 -7.85 -19.70
CA THR A 14 2.06 -7.91 -20.22
C THR A 14 1.65 -6.62 -20.93
N ARG A 15 0.45 -6.63 -21.54
CA ARG A 15 -0.13 -5.49 -22.26
C ARG A 15 0.77 -5.01 -23.40
N GLU A 16 1.29 -3.79 -23.32
CA GLU A 16 2.07 -3.14 -24.37
C GLU A 16 3.40 -3.88 -24.65
N THR A 17 3.86 -4.72 -23.73
CA THR A 17 5.11 -5.49 -23.87
C THR A 17 4.87 -6.97 -24.22
N ALA A 18 3.61 -7.40 -24.41
CA ALA A 18 3.27 -8.79 -24.66
C ALA A 18 3.89 -9.33 -25.97
N ASP A 19 3.86 -8.49 -27.02
CA ASP A 19 4.29 -8.81 -28.38
C ASP A 19 5.80 -8.59 -28.62
N LEU A 20 6.56 -8.19 -27.59
CA LEU A 20 8.01 -8.05 -27.70
C LEU A 20 8.66 -9.38 -28.06
N THR A 21 9.64 -9.32 -28.96
CA THR A 21 10.48 -10.46 -29.32
C THR A 21 11.30 -10.92 -28.11
N PRO A 22 11.78 -12.18 -28.07
CA PRO A 22 12.61 -12.65 -26.96
C PRO A 22 13.84 -11.77 -26.67
N PRO A 23 14.58 -11.27 -27.68
CA PRO A 23 15.68 -10.33 -27.44
C PRO A 23 15.25 -8.97 -26.86
N GLU A 24 14.03 -8.52 -27.15
CA GLU A 24 13.49 -7.28 -26.58
C GLU A 24 13.05 -7.45 -25.13
N LYS A 25 12.45 -8.59 -24.77
CA LYS A 25 12.03 -8.88 -23.39
C LYS A 25 13.21 -8.90 -22.42
N VAL A 26 14.40 -9.29 -22.87
CA VAL A 26 15.64 -9.24 -22.06
C VAL A 26 16.02 -7.82 -21.62
N ARG A 27 15.53 -6.78 -22.31
CA ARG A 27 15.78 -5.37 -21.93
C ARG A 27 14.93 -4.91 -20.75
N ILE A 28 13.92 -5.68 -20.35
CA ILE A 28 13.08 -5.39 -19.19
C ILE A 28 13.80 -5.90 -17.94
N LEU A 29 14.39 -4.98 -17.18
CA LEU A 29 15.17 -5.30 -15.99
C LEU A 29 14.30 -5.61 -14.77
N GLY A 30 13.03 -5.18 -14.78
CA GLY A 30 12.09 -5.33 -13.68
C GLY A 30 11.21 -4.10 -13.53
N GLY A 31 10.86 -3.78 -12.28
CA GLY A 31 10.09 -2.61 -11.92
C GLY A 31 10.47 -2.08 -10.53
N GLU A 32 10.02 -0.88 -10.21
CA GLU A 32 10.25 -0.23 -8.93
C GLU A 32 8.92 0.30 -8.37
N SER A 33 8.73 0.12 -7.06
CA SER A 33 7.68 0.84 -6.34
C SER A 33 8.23 2.19 -5.87
N THR A 34 7.55 3.27 -6.23
CA THR A 34 7.91 4.62 -5.80
C THR A 34 6.97 5.09 -4.69
N MET A 35 7.55 5.58 -3.60
CA MET A 35 6.82 6.18 -2.49
C MET A 35 7.06 7.70 -2.47
N TRP A 36 6.21 8.43 -3.18
CA TRP A 36 6.20 9.88 -3.17
C TRP A 36 5.66 10.41 -1.84
N VAL A 37 6.34 11.41 -1.27
CA VAL A 37 6.18 11.79 0.14
C VAL A 37 5.37 13.06 0.37
N GLU A 38 4.67 13.60 -0.63
CA GLU A 38 3.88 14.83 -0.52
C GLU A 38 2.84 14.74 0.60
N PHE A 39 2.29 13.54 0.83
CA PHE A 39 1.32 13.26 1.89
C PHE A 39 1.82 12.24 2.92
N ALA A 40 3.13 11.99 3.01
CA ALA A 40 3.70 11.05 3.97
C ALA A 40 4.49 11.76 5.08
N THR A 41 4.30 11.32 6.31
CA THR A 41 5.13 11.74 7.45
C THR A 41 5.99 10.58 7.91
N ARG A 42 6.96 10.84 8.80
CA ARG A 42 7.75 9.80 9.46
C ARG A 42 6.88 8.76 10.18
N GLU A 43 5.77 9.20 10.77
CA GLU A 43 4.83 8.31 11.46
C GLU A 43 4.04 7.45 10.47
N SER A 44 3.70 8.02 9.30
CA SER A 44 2.79 7.37 8.36
C SER A 44 3.44 6.61 7.21
N ILE A 45 4.76 6.74 7.04
CA ILE A 45 5.44 6.21 5.85
C ILE A 45 5.38 4.69 5.77
N ASP A 46 5.53 3.99 6.89
CA ASP A 46 5.50 2.52 6.92
C ASP A 46 4.13 1.98 6.50
N MET A 47 3.04 2.58 6.98
CA MET A 47 1.67 2.15 6.64
C MET A 47 1.32 2.42 5.17
N ARG A 48 2.00 3.40 4.57
CA ARG A 48 1.85 3.70 3.15
C ARG A 48 2.63 2.73 2.29
N ILE A 49 3.83 2.32 2.71
CA ILE A 49 4.67 1.37 1.96
C ILE A 49 4.16 -0.07 2.15
N TRP A 50 3.99 -0.48 3.40
CA TRP A 50 3.67 -1.86 3.79
C TRP A 50 2.20 -2.00 4.20
N PRO A 51 1.57 -3.17 3.96
CA PRO A 51 2.16 -4.37 3.37
C PRO A 51 2.13 -4.39 1.84
N ARG A 52 1.53 -3.39 1.17
CA ARG A 52 1.30 -3.40 -0.29
C ARG A 52 2.57 -3.61 -1.11
N ASN A 53 3.71 -3.05 -0.66
CA ASN A 53 5.00 -3.26 -1.31
C ASN A 53 5.43 -4.73 -1.32
N ALA A 54 5.02 -5.56 -0.34
CA ALA A 54 5.30 -7.00 -0.37
C ALA A 54 4.58 -7.71 -1.51
N ALA A 55 3.38 -7.27 -1.90
CA ALA A 55 2.69 -7.78 -3.08
C ALA A 55 3.42 -7.38 -4.37
N ILE A 56 3.95 -6.16 -4.45
CA ILE A 56 4.79 -5.71 -5.57
C ILE A 56 6.06 -6.56 -5.66
N THR A 57 6.72 -6.80 -4.52
CA THR A 57 7.88 -7.70 -4.46
C THR A 57 7.55 -9.10 -4.95
N GLU A 58 6.40 -9.68 -4.55
CA GLU A 58 5.99 -11.01 -5.03
C GLU A 58 5.82 -11.01 -6.56
N ARG A 59 5.23 -9.98 -7.16
CA ARG A 59 5.09 -9.84 -8.62
C ARG A 59 6.45 -9.75 -9.33
N LEU A 60 7.42 -9.04 -8.76
CA LEU A 60 8.74 -8.85 -9.38
C LEU A 60 9.70 -10.02 -9.17
N TRP A 61 9.44 -10.88 -8.19
CA TRP A 61 10.30 -12.01 -7.84
C TRP A 61 9.76 -13.37 -8.29
N SER A 62 8.44 -13.56 -8.19
CA SER A 62 7.82 -14.87 -8.40
C SER A 62 7.66 -15.20 -9.88
N PRO A 63 7.48 -16.49 -10.23
CA PRO A 63 7.10 -16.88 -11.58
C PRO A 63 5.84 -16.13 -12.05
N GLN A 64 5.81 -15.80 -13.34
CA GLN A 64 4.77 -14.95 -13.94
C GLN A 64 3.34 -15.46 -13.69
N ASN A 65 3.17 -16.78 -13.68
CA ASN A 65 1.89 -17.47 -13.50
C ASN A 65 1.35 -17.44 -12.05
N VAL A 66 2.10 -16.89 -11.09
CA VAL A 66 1.62 -16.66 -9.73
C VAL A 66 0.76 -15.38 -9.74
N THR A 67 -0.56 -15.56 -9.89
CA THR A 67 -1.52 -14.46 -10.06
C THR A 67 -2.78 -14.59 -9.20
N ASP A 68 -2.92 -15.69 -8.43
CA ASP A 68 -4.10 -15.95 -7.61
C ASP A 68 -4.23 -14.94 -6.46
N LEU A 69 -5.28 -14.11 -6.52
CA LEU A 69 -5.50 -13.00 -5.59
C LEU A 69 -5.81 -13.45 -4.16
N ASP A 70 -6.63 -14.49 -3.99
CA ASP A 70 -7.01 -14.98 -2.67
C ASP A 70 -5.81 -15.57 -1.93
N SER A 71 -5.01 -16.35 -2.66
CA SER A 71 -3.75 -16.93 -2.18
C SER A 71 -2.73 -15.84 -1.87
N MET A 72 -2.64 -14.79 -2.71
CA MET A 72 -1.82 -13.61 -2.44
C MET A 72 -2.23 -12.92 -1.14
N TYR A 73 -3.51 -12.61 -0.93
CA TYR A 73 -3.97 -11.95 0.30
C TYR A 73 -3.74 -12.80 1.56
N ARG A 74 -3.91 -14.14 1.48
CA ARG A 74 -3.55 -15.06 2.57
C ARG A 74 -2.07 -14.98 2.94
N ARG A 75 -1.17 -15.00 1.95
CA ARG A 75 0.28 -14.86 2.19
C ARG A 75 0.65 -13.46 2.65
N LEU A 76 0.01 -12.43 2.11
CA LEU A 76 0.25 -11.03 2.45
C LEU A 76 -0.05 -10.75 3.92
N ALA A 77 -1.12 -11.35 4.46
CA ALA A 77 -1.44 -11.26 5.89
C ALA A 77 -0.33 -11.85 6.78
N VAL A 78 0.29 -12.97 6.36
CA VAL A 78 1.44 -13.56 7.06
C VAL A 78 2.66 -12.63 6.96
N ALA A 79 3.00 -12.20 5.74
CA ALA A 79 4.13 -11.29 5.49
C ALA A 79 4.00 -9.96 6.25
N SER A 80 2.79 -9.42 6.36
CA SER A 80 2.49 -8.21 7.14
C SER A 80 2.88 -8.39 8.61
N ARG A 81 2.47 -9.49 9.26
CA ARG A 81 2.82 -9.77 10.66
C ARG A 81 4.31 -10.01 10.85
N GLU A 82 4.92 -10.72 9.91
CA GLU A 82 6.36 -10.96 9.89
C GLU A 82 7.17 -9.65 9.81
N LEU A 83 6.69 -8.66 9.07
CA LEU A 83 7.29 -7.34 8.99
C LEU A 83 7.19 -6.58 10.32
N GLU A 84 6.07 -6.71 11.05
CA GLU A 84 5.93 -6.13 12.40
C GLU A 84 6.95 -6.71 13.37
N GLY A 85 7.17 -8.04 13.32
CA GLY A 85 8.21 -8.71 14.11
C GLY A 85 9.64 -8.23 13.79
N ARG A 86 9.83 -7.56 12.64
CA ARG A 86 11.10 -6.94 12.21
C ARG A 86 11.16 -5.43 12.47
N GLY A 87 10.18 -4.87 13.18
CA GLY A 87 10.15 -3.46 13.57
C GLY A 87 9.45 -2.52 12.59
N MET A 88 8.78 -3.03 11.55
CA MET A 88 7.89 -2.21 10.73
C MET A 88 6.66 -1.80 11.53
N ARG A 89 6.21 -0.56 11.35
CA ARG A 89 5.13 0.02 12.17
C ARG A 89 3.80 0.17 11.44
N HIS A 90 3.61 -0.48 10.29
CA HIS A 90 2.45 -0.25 9.41
C HIS A 90 1.09 -0.55 10.04
N ALA A 91 0.98 -1.52 10.97
CA ALA A 91 -0.28 -1.73 11.70
C ALA A 91 -0.34 -0.94 13.02
N VAL A 92 0.77 -0.88 13.76
CA VAL A 92 0.82 -0.15 15.05
C VAL A 92 0.61 1.36 14.88
N SER A 93 1.24 1.98 13.87
CA SER A 93 1.04 3.42 13.61
C SER A 93 -0.42 3.75 13.28
N HIS A 94 -1.15 2.83 12.63
CA HIS A 94 -2.57 3.01 12.33
C HIS A 94 -3.38 3.10 13.63
N HIS A 95 -3.19 2.11 14.50
CA HIS A 95 -3.80 2.05 15.82
C HIS A 95 -3.50 3.29 16.68
N LEU A 96 -2.23 3.68 16.80
CA LEU A 96 -1.82 4.83 17.63
C LEU A 96 -2.42 6.16 17.16
N MET A 97 -2.65 6.34 15.86
CA MET A 97 -3.29 7.57 15.39
C MET A 97 -4.80 7.53 15.59
N LEU A 98 -5.44 6.36 15.50
CA LEU A 98 -6.85 6.23 15.88
C LEU A 98 -7.03 6.51 17.38
N GLU A 99 -6.16 5.99 18.24
CA GLU A 99 -6.17 6.30 19.68
C GLU A 99 -5.99 7.80 19.93
N ARG A 100 -5.01 8.42 19.27
CA ARG A 100 -4.77 9.87 19.38
C ARG A 100 -5.98 10.69 18.95
N LEU A 101 -6.72 10.21 17.96
CA LEU A 101 -7.90 10.89 17.47
C LEU A 101 -9.13 10.67 18.36
N ALA A 102 -9.30 9.47 18.90
CA ALA A 102 -10.35 9.16 19.85
C ALA A 102 -10.16 9.92 21.18
N GLY A 103 -8.92 10.19 21.58
CA GLY A 103 -8.64 10.80 22.88
C GLY A 103 -9.06 9.86 24.00
N ASP A 104 -9.99 10.31 24.86
CA ASP A 104 -10.55 9.49 25.95
C ASP A 104 -11.78 8.68 25.53
N ASP A 105 -12.26 8.84 24.29
CA ASP A 105 -13.44 8.13 23.79
C ASP A 105 -13.12 6.67 23.40
N PRO A 106 -14.13 5.77 23.42
CA PRO A 106 -13.94 4.40 22.98
C PRO A 106 -13.46 4.31 21.53
N LEU A 107 -12.40 3.53 21.29
CA LEU A 107 -11.81 3.33 19.96
C LEU A 107 -12.71 2.54 18.99
N GLY A 108 -13.62 1.72 19.51
CA GLY A 108 -14.42 0.77 18.73
C GLY A 108 -15.16 1.39 17.54
N PRO A 109 -16.02 2.41 17.73
CA PRO A 109 -16.72 3.08 16.63
C PRO A 109 -15.78 3.71 15.60
N LEU A 110 -14.68 4.31 16.06
CA LEU A 110 -13.71 4.96 15.18
C LEU A 110 -12.94 3.92 14.34
N SER A 111 -12.55 2.79 14.93
CA SER A 111 -11.95 1.67 14.20
C SER A 111 -12.92 1.11 13.16
N ALA A 112 -14.18 0.87 13.55
CA ALA A 112 -15.19 0.34 12.63
C ALA A 112 -15.43 1.28 11.44
N LEU A 113 -15.42 2.60 11.66
CA LEU A 113 -15.46 3.58 10.57
C LEU A 113 -14.18 3.52 9.72
N SER A 114 -13.01 3.48 10.36
CA SER A 114 -11.73 3.42 9.65
C SER A 114 -11.60 2.18 8.75
N ASP A 115 -12.22 1.06 9.13
CA ASP A 115 -12.14 -0.20 8.37
C ASP A 115 -12.97 -0.18 7.08
N VAL A 116 -13.95 0.72 6.98
CA VAL A 116 -14.85 0.83 5.81
C VAL A 116 -14.56 2.04 4.91
N VAL A 117 -13.67 2.94 5.34
CA VAL A 117 -13.27 4.12 4.55
C VAL A 117 -11.89 3.94 3.93
N GLU A 118 -11.69 4.50 2.75
CA GLU A 118 -10.38 4.56 2.10
C GLU A 118 -9.99 6.01 1.79
N PRO A 119 -8.69 6.35 1.78
CA PRO A 119 -8.25 7.67 1.38
C PRO A 119 -8.56 7.94 -0.09
N VAL A 120 -8.96 9.18 -0.35
CA VAL A 120 -9.14 9.75 -1.70
C VAL A 120 -7.94 9.39 -2.60
N LYS A 121 -8.23 8.90 -3.80
CA LYS A 121 -7.24 8.35 -4.74
C LYS A 121 -6.68 9.45 -5.63
N GLU A 122 -5.48 9.17 -6.16
CA GLU A 122 -4.78 10.05 -7.10
C GLU A 122 -4.53 11.46 -6.53
N TYR A 123 -4.27 12.42 -7.42
CA TYR A 123 -3.97 13.82 -7.06
C TYR A 123 -5.20 14.62 -6.62
N THR A 124 -6.39 14.01 -6.59
CA THR A 124 -7.63 14.68 -6.16
C THR A 124 -7.62 15.06 -4.67
N ARG A 125 -6.75 14.44 -3.86
CA ARG A 125 -6.53 14.83 -2.46
C ARG A 125 -5.95 16.25 -2.33
N GLY A 126 -5.03 16.64 -3.21
CA GLY A 126 -4.41 17.97 -3.19
C GLY A 126 -5.38 19.09 -3.56
N GLY A 127 -6.37 18.80 -4.43
CA GLY A 127 -7.40 19.77 -4.83
C GLY A 127 -8.33 20.22 -3.69
N HIS A 128 -8.42 19.44 -2.61
CA HIS A 128 -9.18 19.78 -1.41
C HIS A 128 -8.33 20.40 -0.29
N ALA A 129 -7.01 20.52 -0.50
CA ALA A 129 -6.05 20.98 0.49
C ALA A 129 -5.52 22.40 0.14
N THR A 130 -6.39 23.40 0.13
CA THR A 130 -6.00 24.83 0.00
C THR A 130 -5.31 25.36 1.26
N THR A 131 -5.40 24.62 2.36
CA THR A 131 -4.60 24.78 3.57
C THR A 131 -4.02 23.42 3.90
N GLN A 132 -2.81 23.41 4.44
CA GLN A 132 -2.12 22.24 4.97
C GLN A 132 -2.92 21.70 6.16
N ALA A 133 -4.08 21.10 5.89
CA ALA A 133 -4.92 20.44 6.86
C ALA A 133 -4.04 19.37 7.49
N SER A 134 -3.85 19.49 8.81
CA SER A 134 -3.05 18.62 9.66
C SER A 134 -3.02 17.19 9.12
N LEU A 135 -1.82 16.70 8.79
CA LEU A 135 -1.56 15.31 8.36
C LEU A 135 -1.87 14.27 9.47
N ARG A 136 -2.64 14.66 10.49
CA ARG A 136 -3.10 13.87 11.65
C ARG A 136 -4.58 13.49 11.57
N SER A 137 -5.27 13.74 10.46
CA SER A 137 -6.69 13.36 10.30
C SER A 137 -6.85 11.91 9.80
N ILE A 138 -8.04 11.33 10.02
CA ILE A 138 -8.44 9.93 9.69
C ILE A 138 -8.07 9.51 8.26
N VAL A 139 -7.96 10.47 7.34
CA VAL A 139 -7.80 10.19 5.93
C VAL A 139 -6.31 9.98 5.63
N TRP A 140 -5.87 8.73 5.77
CA TRP A 140 -4.49 8.29 5.60
C TRP A 140 -3.81 8.81 4.34
#